data_AF-A0A7I7QLX7-F1
#
_entry.id   AF-A0A7I7QLX7-F1
#
_cell.length_a   1.000
_cell.length_b   1.000
_cell.length_c   1.000
_cell.angle_alpha   90.00
_cell.angle_beta   90.00
_cell.angle_gamma   90.00
#
_symmetry.space_group_name_H-M   'P 1'
#
loop_
_entity.id
_entity.type
_entity.pdbx_description
1 polymer ?
#
loop_
_entity_poly.entity_id
_entity_poly.type
_entity_poly.pdbx_seq_one_letter_code
_entity_poly.pdbx_strand_id
1 'polypeptide(L)'
;MSPMKTSGYLSLAFIFAILMGGGGFTAIWTAIWFARGSLLTATLCSGASLLLFSILFHLAFPLTGAAHPRAEHGAGGTTVRPQRYADRIFSAGLLTGVLSAIAFLVFSQFGLVDFIPSNVNGLVMPAACIFYVVYGVPTLYRSAKYRDGKHLRLNPEGFEVWDSQWNSYARRAWDDVEQIRDHPLKGRTSFTEMIVFVLPKNRSAKLGSGTITANSDALLQWTRFYWQHPEYRDELTDARALQRLHDEKFTVQ
;
A
#
# COMPACT_ATOMS: atom_id res chain seq x y z
N MET A 1 -11.31 8.40 -24.90
CA MET A 1 -11.26 7.72 -23.58
C MET A 1 -10.70 6.32 -23.83
N SER A 2 -9.44 6.05 -23.43
CA SER A 2 -8.71 4.84 -23.87
C SER A 2 -9.23 3.55 -23.19
N PRO A 3 -9.42 2.44 -23.93
CA PRO A 3 -9.96 1.16 -23.42
C PRO A 3 -9.13 0.52 -22.29
N MET A 4 -7.87 0.94 -22.10
CA MET A 4 -7.02 0.49 -20.98
C MET A 4 -7.49 0.99 -19.61
N LYS A 5 -8.10 2.18 -19.51
CA LYS A 5 -8.56 2.71 -18.22
C LYS A 5 -9.78 1.95 -17.70
N THR A 6 -10.67 1.49 -18.59
CA THR A 6 -11.93 0.80 -18.23
C THR A 6 -11.70 -0.56 -17.56
N SER A 7 -10.68 -1.30 -17.99
CA SER A 7 -10.32 -2.61 -17.41
C SER A 7 -9.80 -2.49 -15.96
N GLY A 8 -9.05 -1.42 -15.67
CA GLY A 8 -8.58 -1.12 -14.32
C GLY A 8 -9.72 -0.84 -13.35
N TYR A 9 -10.68 0.01 -13.74
CA TYR A 9 -11.85 0.32 -12.92
C TYR A 9 -12.74 -0.90 -12.65
N LEU A 10 -12.93 -1.76 -13.64
CA LEU A 10 -13.71 -3.00 -13.46
C LEU A 10 -13.04 -3.94 -12.45
N SER A 11 -11.71 -4.09 -12.55
CA SER A 11 -10.92 -4.90 -11.63
C SER A 11 -10.97 -4.35 -10.20
N LEU A 12 -10.87 -3.03 -10.05
CA LEU A 12 -10.96 -2.34 -8.76
C LEU A 12 -12.36 -2.49 -8.13
N ALA A 13 -13.42 -2.32 -8.93
CA ALA A 13 -14.79 -2.51 -8.48
C ALA A 13 -15.06 -3.95 -8.02
N PHE A 14 -14.52 -4.93 -8.75
CA PHE A 14 -14.60 -6.33 -8.37
C PHE A 14 -13.88 -6.62 -7.04
N ILE A 15 -12.69 -6.06 -6.84
CA ILE A 15 -11.96 -6.15 -5.57
C ILE A 15 -12.77 -5.51 -4.44
N PHE A 16 -13.37 -4.34 -4.65
CA PHE A 16 -14.21 -3.68 -3.64
C PHE A 16 -15.43 -4.51 -3.29
N ALA A 17 -16.07 -5.13 -4.27
CA ALA A 17 -17.18 -6.05 -4.01
C ALA A 17 -16.74 -7.26 -3.18
N ILE A 18 -15.58 -7.85 -3.47
CA ILE A 18 -15.02 -8.95 -2.68
C ILE A 18 -14.70 -8.50 -1.25
N LEU A 19 -14.04 -7.36 -1.08
CA LEU A 19 -13.64 -6.85 0.24
C LEU A 19 -14.84 -6.48 1.10
N MET A 20 -15.84 -5.79 0.52
CA MET A 20 -17.10 -5.47 1.21
C MET A 20 -17.89 -6.73 1.54
N GLY A 21 -18.07 -7.63 0.56
CA GLY A 21 -18.81 -8.88 0.73
C GLY A 21 -18.16 -9.79 1.78
N GLY A 22 -16.86 -10.02 1.67
CA GLY A 22 -16.09 -10.82 2.62
C GLY A 22 -16.00 -10.18 4.01
N GLY A 23 -15.79 -8.86 4.08
CA GLY A 23 -15.76 -8.11 5.33
C GLY A 23 -17.10 -8.13 6.07
N GLY A 24 -18.19 -7.93 5.32
CA GLY A 24 -19.56 -8.03 5.83
C GLY A 24 -19.92 -9.46 6.24
N PHE A 25 -19.58 -10.45 5.43
CA PHE A 25 -19.79 -11.87 5.77
C PHE A 25 -19.09 -12.24 7.08
N THR A 26 -17.80 -11.92 7.21
CA THR A 26 -17.02 -12.21 8.44
C THR A 26 -17.52 -11.42 9.65
N ALA A 27 -18.01 -10.19 9.47
CA ALA A 27 -18.65 -9.41 10.53
C ALA A 27 -19.95 -10.07 11.03
N ILE A 28 -20.82 -10.50 10.12
CA ILE A 28 -22.06 -11.22 10.47
C ILE A 28 -21.73 -12.52 11.21
N TRP A 29 -20.75 -13.28 10.73
CA TRP A 29 -20.30 -14.51 11.38
C TRP A 29 -19.70 -14.26 12.77
N THR A 30 -19.02 -13.13 12.97
CA THR A 30 -18.57 -12.72 14.31
C THR A 30 -19.74 -12.62 15.27
N ALA A 31 -20.82 -11.93 14.89
CA ALA A 31 -22.00 -11.77 15.73
C ALA A 31 -22.70 -13.12 16.01
N ILE A 32 -22.82 -13.98 14.99
CA ILE A 32 -23.43 -15.31 15.12
C ILE A 32 -22.64 -16.18 16.10
N TRP A 33 -21.32 -16.26 15.96
CA TRP A 33 -20.49 -17.10 16.85
C TRP A 33 -20.38 -16.53 18.25
N PHE A 34 -20.38 -15.21 18.39
CA PHE A 34 -20.45 -14.56 19.68
C PHE A 34 -21.74 -14.92 20.41
N ALA A 35 -22.89 -14.87 19.73
CA ALA A 35 -24.18 -15.28 20.29
C ALA A 35 -24.25 -16.78 20.63
N ARG A 36 -23.48 -17.62 19.93
CA ARG A 36 -23.35 -19.07 20.19
C ARG A 36 -22.34 -19.42 21.29
N GLY A 37 -21.67 -18.43 21.88
CA GLY A 37 -20.67 -18.63 22.94
C GLY A 37 -19.28 -19.06 22.46
N SER A 38 -19.06 -19.18 21.14
CA SER A 38 -17.75 -19.50 20.57
C SER A 38 -16.91 -18.24 20.42
N LEU A 39 -16.36 -17.77 21.55
CA LEU A 39 -15.58 -16.53 21.59
C LEU A 39 -14.32 -16.59 20.72
N LEU A 40 -13.69 -17.77 20.62
CA LEU A 40 -12.49 -17.96 19.80
C LEU A 40 -12.82 -17.74 18.32
N THR A 41 -13.84 -18.44 17.82
CA THR A 41 -14.26 -18.33 16.41
C THR A 41 -14.75 -16.92 16.10
N ALA A 42 -15.52 -16.31 17.01
CA ALA A 42 -15.93 -14.90 16.88
C ALA A 42 -14.71 -13.96 16.77
N THR A 43 -13.69 -14.16 17.60
CA THR A 43 -12.46 -13.34 17.58
C THR A 43 -11.72 -13.50 16.24
N LEU A 44 -11.60 -14.72 15.72
CA LEU A 44 -10.98 -14.99 14.41
C LEU A 44 -11.74 -14.31 13.27
N CYS A 45 -13.07 -14.42 13.26
CA CYS A 45 -13.92 -13.74 12.27
C CYS A 45 -13.80 -12.21 12.37
N SER A 46 -13.71 -11.67 13.60
CA SER A 46 -13.60 -10.23 13.82
C SER A 46 -12.29 -9.68 13.26
N GLY A 47 -11.17 -10.39 13.46
CA GLY A 47 -9.89 -9.96 12.93
C GLY A 47 -9.78 -10.09 11.41
N ALA A 48 -10.43 -11.10 10.82
CA ALA A 48 -10.59 -11.19 9.37
C ALA A 48 -11.41 -10.02 8.82
N SER A 49 -12.48 -9.63 9.51
CA SER A 49 -13.31 -8.48 9.11
C SER A 49 -12.53 -7.17 9.19
N LEU A 50 -11.83 -6.93 10.30
CA LEU A 50 -10.97 -5.75 10.50
C LEU A 50 -9.88 -5.67 9.43
N LEU A 51 -9.27 -6.80 9.08
CA LEU A 51 -8.33 -6.87 7.97
C LEU A 51 -8.99 -6.42 6.66
N LEU A 52 -10.10 -7.04 6.25
CA LEU A 52 -10.73 -6.75 4.97
C LEU A 52 -11.19 -5.30 4.86
N PHE A 53 -11.78 -4.75 5.92
CA PHE A 53 -12.17 -3.35 5.97
C PHE A 53 -10.97 -2.40 5.98
N SER A 54 -9.85 -2.75 6.63
CA SER A 54 -8.62 -1.95 6.58
C SER A 54 -8.03 -1.88 5.17
N ILE A 55 -8.04 -2.99 4.42
CA ILE A 55 -7.58 -3.03 3.03
C ILE A 55 -8.53 -2.21 2.16
N LEU A 56 -9.85 -2.38 2.34
CA LEU A 56 -10.86 -1.60 1.62
C LEU A 56 -10.64 -0.10 1.86
N PHE A 57 -10.47 0.31 3.12
CA PHE A 57 -10.20 1.69 3.47
C PHE A 57 -8.90 2.19 2.81
N HIS A 58 -7.81 1.40 2.89
CA HIS A 58 -6.52 1.77 2.31
C HIS A 58 -6.58 2.00 0.79
N LEU A 59 -7.42 1.26 0.08
CA LEU A 59 -7.60 1.38 -1.37
C LEU A 59 -8.66 2.43 -1.77
N ALA A 60 -9.73 2.56 -0.99
CA ALA A 60 -10.83 3.46 -1.31
C ALA A 60 -10.55 4.91 -0.89
N PHE A 61 -9.81 5.11 0.21
CA PHE A 61 -9.56 6.43 0.77
C PHE A 61 -8.93 7.42 -0.24
N PRO A 62 -7.91 7.04 -1.04
CA PRO A 62 -7.36 7.89 -2.09
C PRO A 62 -8.36 8.29 -3.18
N LEU A 63 -9.30 7.40 -3.51
CA LEU A 63 -10.32 7.65 -4.55
C LEU A 63 -11.35 8.69 -4.14
N THR A 64 -11.46 8.99 -2.85
CA THR A 64 -12.37 10.04 -2.35
C THR A 64 -11.87 11.46 -2.64
N GLY A 65 -10.61 11.61 -3.09
CA GLY A 65 -9.96 12.91 -3.24
C GLY A 65 -9.44 13.52 -1.93
N ALA A 66 -9.82 12.97 -0.77
CA ALA A 66 -9.41 13.48 0.55
C ALA A 66 -7.98 13.08 0.97
N ALA A 67 -7.34 12.18 0.22
CA ALA A 67 -5.98 11.74 0.52
C ALA A 67 -4.96 12.80 0.08
N HIS A 68 -4.49 13.58 1.05
CA HIS A 68 -3.41 14.55 0.86
C HIS A 68 -2.11 14.02 1.46
N PRO A 69 -1.02 13.93 0.70
CA PRO A 69 0.23 13.42 1.23
C PRO A 69 0.78 14.39 2.30
N ARG A 70 1.41 13.83 3.33
CA ARG A 70 2.22 14.63 4.25
C ARG A 70 3.56 14.90 3.58
N ALA A 71 3.80 16.15 3.25
CA ALA A 71 5.04 16.58 2.62
C ALA A 71 5.83 17.47 3.58
N GLU A 72 7.12 17.19 3.74
CA GLU A 72 8.05 17.91 4.61
C GLU A 72 9.27 18.29 3.76
N HIS A 73 9.69 19.55 3.80
CA HIS A 73 10.90 20.02 3.14
C HIS A 73 12.00 20.28 4.19
N GLY A 74 13.26 20.14 3.78
CA GLY A 74 14.40 20.45 4.64
C GLY A 74 15.70 20.49 3.86
N ALA A 75 16.81 20.79 4.55
CA ALA A 75 18.15 20.87 3.94
C ALA A 75 18.56 19.58 3.21
N GLY A 76 17.98 18.45 3.63
CA GLY A 76 18.20 17.16 3.00
C GLY A 76 17.20 16.83 1.89
N GLY A 77 16.40 17.76 1.37
CA GLY A 77 15.41 17.54 0.31
C GLY A 77 13.96 17.44 0.81
N THR A 78 13.05 17.18 -0.13
CA THR A 78 11.59 17.14 0.09
C THR A 78 11.13 15.70 0.21
N THR A 79 10.45 15.38 1.32
CA THR A 79 9.93 14.05 1.63
C THR A 79 8.40 14.03 1.62
N VAL A 80 7.82 13.14 0.82
CA VAL A 80 6.39 12.90 0.66
C VAL A 80 6.03 11.55 1.27
N ARG A 81 5.02 11.53 2.15
CA ARG A 81 4.56 10.37 2.92
C ARG A 81 3.03 10.25 2.89
N PRO A 82 2.48 9.04 3.10
CA PRO A 82 1.05 8.88 3.33
C PRO A 82 0.62 9.54 4.65
N GLN A 83 -0.68 9.81 4.78
CA GLN A 83 -1.26 10.35 6.01
C GLN A 83 -1.13 9.36 7.16
N ARG A 84 -0.83 9.87 8.38
CA ARG A 84 -0.56 9.03 9.56
C ARG A 84 -1.72 8.09 9.89
N TYR A 85 -2.96 8.54 9.73
CA TYR A 85 -4.12 7.71 10.07
C TYR A 85 -4.34 6.59 9.05
N ALA A 86 -4.15 6.86 7.74
CA ALA A 86 -4.29 5.85 6.70
C ALA A 86 -3.25 4.74 6.86
N ASP A 87 -2.01 5.11 7.18
CA ASP A 87 -0.92 4.16 7.45
C ASP A 87 -1.15 3.35 8.74
N ARG A 88 -1.67 4.00 9.80
CA ARG A 88 -2.03 3.34 11.07
C ARG A 88 -3.20 2.36 10.92
N ILE A 89 -4.26 2.73 10.20
CA ILE A 89 -5.43 1.87 9.96
C ILE A 89 -4.99 0.61 9.20
N PHE A 90 -4.19 0.78 8.14
CA PHE A 90 -3.64 -0.35 7.39
C PHE A 90 -2.75 -1.24 8.28
N SER A 91 -1.84 -0.64 9.05
CA SER A 91 -0.95 -1.38 9.96
C SER A 91 -1.70 -2.14 11.04
N ALA A 92 -2.73 -1.52 11.63
CA ALA A 92 -3.57 -2.15 12.66
C ALA A 92 -4.38 -3.32 12.10
N GLY A 93 -4.95 -3.15 10.90
CA GLY A 93 -5.67 -4.24 10.23
C GLY A 93 -4.75 -5.39 9.80
N LEU A 94 -3.56 -5.08 9.28
CA LEU A 94 -2.53 -6.08 8.96
C LEU A 94 -2.09 -6.85 10.22
N LEU A 95 -1.86 -6.15 11.34
CA LEU A 95 -1.51 -6.78 12.61
C LEU A 95 -2.62 -7.70 13.10
N THR A 96 -3.86 -7.23 13.11
CA THR A 96 -5.01 -8.01 13.57
C THR A 96 -5.22 -9.25 12.69
N GLY A 97 -5.13 -9.09 11.37
CA GLY A 97 -5.20 -10.20 10.42
C GLY A 97 -4.09 -11.23 10.66
N VAL A 98 -2.86 -10.80 10.95
CA VAL A 98 -1.72 -11.71 11.19
C VAL A 98 -1.95 -12.48 12.48
N LEU A 99 -2.38 -11.82 13.55
CA LEU A 99 -2.70 -12.46 14.82
C LEU A 99 -3.84 -13.47 14.66
N SER A 100 -4.89 -13.13 13.91
CA SER A 100 -5.98 -14.05 13.61
C SER A 100 -5.52 -15.24 12.75
N ALA A 101 -4.68 -15.03 11.75
CA ALA A 101 -4.13 -16.11 10.93
C ALA A 101 -3.26 -17.08 11.76
N ILE A 102 -2.40 -16.56 12.63
CA ILE A 102 -1.58 -17.38 13.54
C ILE A 102 -2.49 -18.15 14.50
N ALA A 103 -3.44 -17.47 15.14
CA ALA A 103 -4.38 -18.10 16.06
C ALA A 103 -5.19 -19.21 15.37
N PHE A 104 -5.69 -18.97 14.16
CA PHE A 104 -6.37 -20.00 13.37
C PHE A 104 -5.45 -21.20 13.10
N LEU A 105 -4.21 -20.98 12.65
CA LEU A 105 -3.26 -22.06 12.38
C LEU A 105 -2.94 -22.90 13.61
N VAL A 106 -2.86 -22.30 14.79
CA VAL A 106 -2.62 -23.02 16.05
C VAL A 106 -3.86 -23.76 16.51
N PHE A 107 -4.99 -23.06 16.67
CA PHE A 107 -6.19 -23.62 17.30
C PHE A 107 -6.96 -24.60 16.39
N SER A 108 -6.83 -24.48 15.07
CA SER A 108 -7.42 -25.45 14.13
C SER A 108 -6.84 -26.85 14.29
N GLN A 109 -5.56 -26.99 14.68
CA GLN A 109 -4.93 -28.30 14.90
C GLN A 109 -5.54 -29.03 16.11
N PHE A 110 -6.12 -28.30 17.05
CA PHE A 110 -6.74 -28.85 18.27
C PHE A 110 -8.25 -29.03 18.12
N GLY A 111 -8.83 -28.75 16.94
CA GLY A 111 -10.28 -28.83 16.74
C GLY A 111 -11.08 -27.79 17.55
N LEU A 112 -10.44 -26.73 18.04
CA LEU A 112 -11.07 -25.68 18.86
C LEU A 112 -11.79 -24.61 18.03
N VAL A 113 -11.74 -24.71 16.70
CA VAL A 113 -12.36 -23.77 15.78
C VAL A 113 -13.59 -24.43 15.16
N ASP A 114 -14.78 -23.92 15.51
CA ASP A 114 -16.06 -24.50 15.09
C ASP A 114 -16.39 -24.24 13.61
N PHE A 115 -15.61 -23.41 12.93
CA PHE A 115 -15.92 -22.88 11.61
C PHE A 115 -15.33 -23.67 10.44
N ILE A 116 -14.60 -24.79 10.61
CA ILE A 116 -13.93 -25.47 9.49
C ILE A 116 -14.99 -25.89 8.44
N PRO A 117 -15.12 -25.18 7.29
CA PRO A 117 -16.20 -25.46 6.37
C PRO A 117 -15.82 -26.74 5.64
N SER A 118 -16.65 -27.78 5.79
CA SER A 118 -16.38 -29.15 5.34
C SER A 118 -16.09 -29.30 3.83
N ASN A 119 -16.37 -28.26 3.03
CA ASN A 119 -16.40 -28.34 1.56
C ASN A 119 -15.38 -27.42 0.86
N VAL A 120 -14.70 -26.51 1.56
CA VAL A 120 -13.49 -25.85 1.02
C VAL A 120 -12.32 -26.72 1.42
N ASN A 121 -11.65 -27.32 0.43
CA ASN A 121 -10.47 -28.19 0.59
C ASN A 121 -9.68 -27.79 1.84
N GLY A 122 -9.58 -28.70 2.83
CA GLY A 122 -8.97 -28.43 4.15
C GLY A 122 -7.52 -27.91 4.09
N LEU A 123 -6.93 -27.83 2.90
CA LEU A 123 -5.64 -27.24 2.59
C LEU A 123 -5.68 -25.74 2.25
N VAL A 124 -6.75 -25.24 1.64
CA VAL A 124 -6.81 -23.88 1.07
C VAL A 124 -6.76 -22.82 2.17
N MET A 125 -7.56 -22.97 3.22
CA MET A 125 -7.63 -21.99 4.30
C MET A 125 -6.34 -21.93 5.13
N PRO A 126 -5.74 -23.06 5.56
CA PRO A 126 -4.41 -23.05 6.18
C PRO A 126 -3.33 -22.48 5.26
N ALA A 127 -3.32 -22.84 3.96
CA ALA A 127 -2.35 -22.31 3.01
C ALA A 127 -2.47 -20.78 2.86
N ALA A 128 -3.70 -20.24 2.80
CA ALA A 128 -3.94 -18.81 2.75
C ALA A 128 -3.45 -18.10 4.02
N CYS A 129 -3.70 -18.70 5.20
CA CYS A 129 -3.21 -18.15 6.48
C CYS A 129 -1.68 -18.17 6.55
N ILE A 130 -1.03 -19.26 6.12
CA ILE A 130 0.44 -19.38 6.07
C ILE A 130 1.01 -18.32 5.14
N PHE A 131 0.49 -18.20 3.92
CA PHE A 131 0.90 -17.18 2.96
C PHE A 131 0.78 -15.78 3.57
N TYR A 132 -0.34 -15.50 4.21
CA TYR A 132 -0.60 -14.21 4.82
C TYR A 132 0.35 -13.91 5.99
N VAL A 133 0.68 -14.89 6.83
CA VAL A 133 1.67 -14.72 7.92
C VAL A 133 3.07 -14.47 7.35
N VAL A 134 3.48 -15.26 6.36
CA VAL A 134 4.79 -15.12 5.68
C VAL A 134 4.92 -13.75 5.01
N TYR A 135 3.84 -13.19 4.47
CA TYR A 135 3.83 -11.85 3.89
C TYR A 135 3.71 -10.73 4.95
N GLY A 136 2.80 -10.90 5.91
CA GLY A 136 2.40 -9.87 6.86
C GLY A 136 3.43 -9.60 7.94
N VAL A 137 4.03 -10.65 8.52
CA VAL A 137 5.03 -10.51 9.60
C VAL A 137 6.25 -9.69 9.16
N PRO A 138 6.91 -9.98 8.01
CA PRO A 138 8.01 -9.15 7.54
C PRO A 138 7.58 -7.71 7.24
N THR A 139 6.38 -7.51 6.72
CA THR A 139 5.83 -6.16 6.40
C THR A 139 5.63 -5.34 7.67
N LEU A 140 5.05 -5.93 8.72
CA LEU A 140 4.90 -5.29 10.04
C LEU A 140 6.25 -5.02 10.68
N TYR A 141 7.17 -5.98 10.65
CA TYR A 141 8.53 -5.82 11.19
C TYR A 141 9.26 -4.65 10.53
N ARG A 142 9.22 -4.55 9.20
CA ARG A 142 9.85 -3.46 8.44
C ARG A 142 9.21 -2.11 8.77
N SER A 143 7.88 -2.04 8.77
CA SER A 143 7.14 -0.81 9.09
C SER A 143 7.47 -0.33 10.51
N ALA A 144 7.55 -1.24 11.48
CA ALA A 144 7.91 -0.92 12.86
C ALA A 144 9.39 -0.52 13.00
N LYS A 145 10.31 -1.27 12.37
CA LYS A 145 11.76 -1.03 12.44
C LYS A 145 12.16 0.32 11.85
N TYR A 146 11.62 0.66 10.69
CA TYR A 146 11.97 1.89 9.98
C TYR A 146 11.06 3.07 10.35
N ARG A 147 10.01 2.84 11.16
CA ARG A 147 8.99 3.81 11.58
C ARG A 147 8.39 4.60 10.40
N ASP A 148 8.47 4.02 9.21
CA ASP A 148 8.00 4.58 7.95
C ASP A 148 7.40 3.44 7.12
N GLY A 149 6.13 3.56 6.77
CA GLY A 149 5.43 2.59 5.95
C GLY A 149 5.79 2.75 4.49
N LYS A 150 5.82 4.00 4.01
CA LYS A 150 6.16 4.39 2.64
C LYS A 150 6.63 5.83 2.60
N HIS A 151 7.73 6.12 1.90
CA HIS A 151 8.14 7.49 1.62
C HIS A 151 8.81 7.63 0.27
N LEU A 152 8.62 8.81 -0.33
CA LEU A 152 9.38 9.30 -1.45
C LEU A 152 10.12 10.54 -1.00
N ARG A 153 11.44 10.55 -1.11
CA ARG A 153 12.26 11.71 -0.80
C ARG A 153 13.08 12.10 -2.02
N LEU A 154 12.96 13.35 -2.44
CA LEU A 154 13.69 13.92 -3.56
C LEU A 154 14.66 14.98 -3.05
N ASN A 155 15.91 14.88 -3.45
CA ASN A 155 16.99 15.78 -3.06
C ASN A 155 17.69 16.32 -4.32
N PRO A 156 18.50 17.37 -4.20
CA PRO A 156 19.23 17.87 -5.35
C PRO A 156 20.15 16.84 -6.02
N GLU A 157 20.75 15.97 -5.20
CA GLU A 157 21.68 14.93 -5.66
C GLU A 157 20.98 13.68 -6.22
N GLY A 158 19.74 13.41 -5.81
CA GLY A 158 19.10 12.15 -6.15
C GLY A 158 17.74 11.93 -5.49
N PHE A 159 17.35 10.67 -5.42
CA PHE A 159 16.07 10.24 -4.85
C PHE A 159 16.25 9.10 -3.87
N GLU A 160 15.29 8.99 -2.95
CA GLU A 160 15.13 7.91 -2.01
C GLU A 160 13.67 7.42 -2.03
N VAL A 161 13.48 6.13 -2.25
CA VAL A 161 12.19 5.45 -2.25
C VAL A 161 12.22 4.36 -1.20
N TRP A 162 11.19 4.31 -0.39
CA TRP A 162 10.93 3.23 0.54
C TRP A 162 9.46 2.81 0.46
N ASP A 163 9.24 1.52 0.30
CA ASP A 163 7.92 0.91 0.37
C ASP A 163 8.01 -0.43 1.14
N SER A 164 7.47 -0.43 2.35
CA SER A 164 7.46 -1.60 3.23
C SER A 164 6.63 -2.76 2.68
N GLN A 165 5.57 -2.50 1.90
CA GLN A 165 4.72 -3.55 1.34
C GLN A 165 5.44 -4.33 0.25
N TRP A 166 6.29 -3.64 -0.53
CA TRP A 166 7.02 -4.23 -1.66
C TRP A 166 8.48 -4.59 -1.36
N ASN A 167 8.96 -4.31 -0.14
CA ASN A 167 10.40 -4.36 0.17
C ASN A 167 11.26 -3.52 -0.76
N SER A 168 10.70 -2.42 -1.27
CA SER A 168 11.39 -1.61 -2.25
C SER A 168 12.13 -0.52 -1.52
N TYR A 169 13.47 -0.64 -1.49
CA TYR A 169 14.35 0.43 -1.05
C TYR A 169 15.30 0.80 -2.16
N ALA A 170 15.37 2.08 -2.49
CA ALA A 170 16.41 2.60 -3.37
C ALA A 170 16.79 4.01 -2.92
N ARG A 171 18.09 4.25 -2.82
CA ARG A 171 18.66 5.59 -2.68
C ARG A 171 19.77 5.73 -3.71
N ARG A 172 19.58 6.61 -4.70
CA ARG A 172 20.43 6.72 -5.88
C ARG A 172 20.51 8.15 -6.39
N ALA A 173 21.56 8.46 -7.12
CA ALA A 173 21.71 9.73 -7.80
C ALA A 173 20.73 9.81 -8.97
N TRP A 174 20.43 11.02 -9.43
CA TRP A 174 19.57 11.21 -10.61
C TRP A 174 20.17 10.60 -11.89
N ASP A 175 21.50 10.57 -12.00
CA ASP A 175 22.23 10.03 -13.15
C ASP A 175 22.10 8.49 -13.24
N ASP A 176 21.78 7.83 -12.14
CA ASP A 176 21.51 6.39 -12.10
C ASP A 176 20.08 6.05 -12.56
N VAL A 177 19.23 7.02 -12.88
CA VAL A 177 17.85 6.77 -13.33
C VAL A 177 17.81 6.70 -14.85
N GLU A 178 17.50 5.53 -15.39
CA GLU A 178 17.31 5.35 -16.84
C GLU A 178 15.92 5.83 -17.27
N GLN A 179 14.90 5.60 -16.43
CA GLN A 179 13.53 5.97 -16.74
C GLN A 179 12.64 6.02 -15.50
N ILE A 180 11.61 6.87 -15.53
CA ILE A 180 10.54 6.91 -14.52
C ILE A 180 9.20 6.57 -15.19
N ARG A 181 8.58 5.46 -14.78
CA ARG A 181 7.33 4.92 -15.34
C ARG A 181 6.20 4.90 -14.31
N ASP A 182 4.98 4.86 -14.80
CA ASP A 182 3.73 4.63 -14.05
C ASP A 182 3.39 3.13 -13.88
N HIS A 183 4.10 2.26 -14.60
CA HIS A 183 3.88 0.81 -14.59
C HIS A 183 5.21 0.03 -14.43
N PRO A 184 5.17 -1.19 -13.87
CA PRO A 184 6.36 -2.03 -13.75
C PRO A 184 6.95 -2.42 -15.11
N LEU A 185 8.27 -2.64 -15.13
CA LEU A 185 9.02 -3.12 -16.31
C LEU A 185 8.63 -4.55 -16.74
N LYS A 186 8.31 -5.40 -15.76
CA LYS A 186 7.88 -6.79 -15.96
C LYS A 186 6.77 -7.12 -14.96
N GLY A 187 5.75 -7.82 -15.44
CA GLY A 187 4.60 -8.28 -14.64
C GLY A 187 3.30 -7.54 -14.94
N ARG A 188 2.21 -7.97 -14.30
CA ARG A 188 0.89 -7.33 -14.40
C ARG A 188 0.93 -5.91 -13.82
N THR A 189 0.15 -5.03 -14.43
CA THR A 189 -0.20 -3.70 -13.90
C THR A 189 -0.71 -3.86 -12.46
N SER A 190 -0.16 -3.07 -11.53
CA SER A 190 -0.63 -3.06 -10.15
C SER A 190 -2.04 -2.49 -10.07
N PHE A 191 -2.80 -2.92 -9.06
CA PHE A 191 -4.18 -2.47 -8.83
C PHE A 191 -4.27 -0.99 -8.42
N THR A 192 -3.14 -0.42 -8.02
CA THR A 192 -3.01 0.98 -7.62
C THR A 192 -1.93 1.63 -8.46
N GLU A 193 -2.09 2.92 -8.73
CA GLU A 193 -1.08 3.75 -9.40
C GLU A 193 0.26 3.64 -8.68
N MET A 194 1.34 3.50 -9.47
CA MET A 194 2.69 3.34 -8.96
C MET A 194 3.64 4.31 -9.63
N ILE A 195 4.73 4.64 -8.95
CA ILE A 195 5.90 5.26 -9.54
C ILE A 195 7.01 4.22 -9.53
N VAL A 196 7.57 3.94 -10.72
CA VAL A 196 8.62 2.95 -10.91
C VAL A 196 9.86 3.65 -11.46
N PHE A 197 10.92 3.64 -10.65
CA PHE A 197 12.25 4.10 -11.05
C PHE A 197 13.00 2.92 -11.66
N VAL A 198 13.34 3.04 -12.94
CA VAL A 198 14.18 2.08 -13.66
C VAL A 198 15.63 2.43 -13.43
N LEU A 199 16.37 1.45 -12.91
CA LEU A 199 17.77 1.57 -12.54
C LEU A 199 18.63 0.62 -13.41
N PRO A 200 19.93 0.94 -13.59
CA PRO A 200 20.88 0.11 -14.28
C PRO A 200 20.89 -1.34 -13.80
N LYS A 201 21.27 -2.24 -14.71
CA LYS A 201 21.32 -3.70 -14.47
C LYS A 201 19.93 -4.31 -14.20
N ASN A 202 18.90 -3.78 -14.87
CA ASN A 202 17.54 -4.31 -14.83
C ASN A 202 16.91 -4.28 -13.41
N ARG A 203 17.34 -3.33 -12.58
CA ARG A 203 16.80 -3.12 -11.23
C ARG A 203 15.66 -2.10 -11.32
N SER A 204 14.70 -2.20 -10.41
CA SER A 204 13.64 -1.19 -10.29
C SER A 204 13.26 -0.94 -8.85
N ALA A 205 13.01 0.33 -8.53
CA ALA A 205 12.37 0.73 -7.29
C ALA A 205 10.91 1.04 -7.56
N LYS A 206 10.00 0.48 -6.76
CA LYS A 206 8.55 0.62 -6.92
C LYS A 206 7.99 1.35 -5.71
N LEU A 207 7.13 2.32 -5.96
CA LEU A 207 6.39 3.05 -4.95
C LEU A 207 4.91 3.01 -5.30
N GLY A 208 4.06 2.54 -4.38
CA GLY A 208 2.60 2.62 -4.55
C GLY A 208 2.06 4.03 -4.32
N SER A 209 2.18 4.92 -5.30
CA SER A 209 1.79 6.34 -5.21
C SER A 209 0.30 6.55 -4.95
N GLY A 210 -0.56 5.70 -5.50
CA GLY A 210 -2.02 5.81 -5.29
C GLY A 210 -2.49 5.43 -3.88
N THR A 211 -1.57 5.07 -2.97
CA THR A 211 -1.86 4.93 -1.53
C THR A 211 -1.28 6.08 -0.69
N ILE A 212 -0.56 7.01 -1.34
CA ILE A 212 0.11 8.15 -0.72
C ILE A 212 -0.69 9.43 -0.97
N THR A 213 -1.21 9.60 -2.18
CA THR A 213 -1.93 10.79 -2.63
C THR A 213 -3.14 10.38 -3.47
N ALA A 214 -4.18 11.22 -3.47
CA ALA A 214 -5.30 11.10 -4.40
C ALA A 214 -4.92 11.45 -5.85
N ASN A 215 -3.85 12.24 -6.04
CA ASN A 215 -3.34 12.61 -7.36
C ASN A 215 -1.93 12.02 -7.59
N SER A 216 -1.86 10.74 -7.96
CA SER A 216 -0.57 10.09 -8.23
C SER A 216 0.10 10.58 -9.50
N ASP A 217 -0.68 11.07 -10.45
CA ASP A 217 -0.16 11.62 -11.70
C ASP A 217 0.62 12.92 -11.44
N ALA A 218 0.10 13.81 -10.60
CA ALA A 218 0.83 14.99 -10.14
C ALA A 218 2.15 14.61 -9.45
N LEU A 219 2.15 13.57 -8.59
CA LEU A 219 3.37 13.12 -7.93
C LEU A 219 4.39 12.51 -8.92
N LEU A 220 3.92 11.78 -9.94
CA LEU A 220 4.74 11.24 -11.01
C LEU A 220 5.34 12.36 -11.87
N GLN A 221 4.53 13.34 -12.27
CA GLN A 221 4.97 14.48 -13.07
C GLN A 221 5.96 15.34 -12.28
N TRP A 222 5.70 15.61 -11.01
CA TRP A 222 6.62 16.29 -10.10
C TRP A 222 7.98 15.59 -10.02
N THR A 223 7.97 14.27 -9.88
CA THR A 223 9.21 13.46 -9.85
C THR A 223 9.95 13.53 -11.19
N ARG A 224 9.23 13.43 -12.32
CA ARG A 224 9.82 13.50 -13.66
C ARG A 224 10.41 14.89 -13.95
N PHE A 225 9.74 15.95 -13.51
CA PHE A 225 10.19 17.32 -13.70
C PHE A 225 11.59 17.52 -13.10
N TYR A 226 11.81 17.18 -11.82
CA TYR A 226 13.13 17.32 -11.20
C TYR A 226 14.19 16.37 -11.74
N TRP A 227 13.77 15.21 -12.27
CA TRP A 227 14.71 14.33 -12.97
C TRP A 227 15.21 14.97 -14.26
N GLN A 228 14.30 15.51 -15.09
CA GLN A 228 14.59 16.09 -16.41
C GLN A 228 15.18 17.49 -16.36
N HIS A 229 14.96 18.23 -15.26
CA HIS A 229 15.44 19.60 -15.08
C HIS A 229 16.36 19.74 -13.86
N PRO A 230 17.66 19.40 -14.01
CA PRO A 230 18.67 19.58 -12.97
C PRO A 230 18.73 21.01 -12.40
N GLU A 231 18.42 22.01 -13.22
CA GLU A 231 18.48 23.43 -12.89
C GLU A 231 17.49 23.88 -11.82
N TYR A 232 16.38 23.18 -11.62
CA TYR A 232 15.36 23.50 -10.60
C TYR A 232 15.49 22.65 -9.34
N ARG A 233 16.52 21.79 -9.25
CA ARG A 233 16.64 20.84 -8.13
C ARG A 233 16.94 21.51 -6.78
N ASP A 234 17.40 22.76 -6.77
CA ASP A 234 17.54 23.57 -5.55
C ASP A 234 16.19 23.78 -4.84
N GLU A 235 15.09 23.88 -5.60
CA GLU A 235 13.72 23.96 -5.07
C GLU A 235 13.38 22.77 -4.16
N LEU A 236 14.00 21.60 -4.35
CA LEU A 236 13.75 20.41 -3.53
C LEU A 236 14.14 20.60 -2.06
N THR A 237 14.95 21.61 -1.74
CA THR A 237 15.36 21.90 -0.35
C THR A 237 14.50 22.95 0.33
N ASP A 238 13.57 23.57 -0.40
CA ASP A 238 12.72 24.65 0.08
C ASP A 238 11.22 24.39 -0.15
N ALA A 239 10.39 25.38 0.16
CA ALA A 239 8.95 25.28 0.01
C ALA A 239 8.47 25.36 -1.46
N ARG A 240 9.30 25.81 -2.41
CA ARG A 240 8.93 25.99 -3.82
C ARG A 240 8.61 24.65 -4.48
N ALA A 241 9.36 23.59 -4.15
CA ALA A 241 9.04 22.26 -4.67
C ALA A 241 7.67 21.76 -4.21
N LEU A 242 7.29 22.02 -2.96
CA LEU A 242 5.96 21.67 -2.46
C LEU A 242 4.86 22.53 -3.08
N GLN A 243 5.13 23.82 -3.28
CA GLN A 243 4.21 24.72 -3.97
C GLN A 243 3.94 24.24 -5.39
N ARG A 244 4.97 23.78 -6.10
CA ARG A 244 4.84 23.22 -7.45
C ARG A 244 3.99 21.95 -7.49
N LEU A 245 4.14 21.09 -6.49
CA LEU A 245 3.31 19.90 -6.32
C LEU A 245 1.85 20.26 -6.01
N HIS A 246 1.63 21.28 -5.18
CA HIS A 246 0.29 21.75 -4.82
C HIS A 246 -0.45 22.43 -5.97
N ASP A 247 0.27 23.26 -6.74
CA ASP A 247 -0.28 23.99 -7.87
C ASP A 247 -0.41 23.14 -9.14
N GLU A 248 0.13 21.91 -9.13
CA GLU A 248 0.19 20.98 -10.26
C GLU A 248 0.85 21.60 -11.52
N LYS A 249 1.81 22.51 -11.31
CA LYS A 249 2.49 23.25 -12.38
C LYS A 249 3.88 22.68 -12.66
N PHE A 250 3.97 21.72 -13.57
CA PHE A 250 5.24 21.05 -13.90
C PHE A 250 5.92 21.60 -15.16
N THR A 251 5.71 22.88 -15.47
CA THR A 251 6.30 23.55 -16.64
C THR A 251 7.48 24.44 -16.26
N VAL A 252 8.47 24.54 -17.14
CA VAL A 252 9.53 25.55 -17.09
C VAL A 252 8.88 26.92 -17.26
N GLN A 253 9.07 27.83 -16.29
CA GLN A 253 8.68 29.23 -16.40
C GLN A 253 9.90 30.08 -16.68
#